data_AF-A0A6M8UI97-F1
#
_entry.id   AF-A0A6M8UI97-F1
#
_cell.length_a   1.000
_cell.length_b   1.000
_cell.length_c   1.000
_cell.angle_alpha   90.00
_cell.angle_beta   90.00
_cell.angle_gamma   90.00
#
_symmetry.space_group_name_H-M   'P 1'
#
loop_
_entity.id
_entity.type
_entity.pdbx_description
1 polymer ?
#
loop_
_entity_poly.entity_id
_entity_poly.type
_entity_poly.pdbx_seq_one_letter_code
_entity_poly.pdbx_strand_id
1 'polypeptide(L)'
;MNLVYLILLALGIYTIAISVLQQQKVLRQKKILEPLNHQSGKKVVATIDYHTLIIKNSRWLSLLDRLDKQLPLKLQIFCGVAGVIVLINLLGLLSLSMQGLGMLLMLGMVLVIVLPGILLKPSIKGRVKLMMDALPYLVDLVAVCVQSGMTVESALKFVSERFQHLDKNLASLMAVLVKRAEVSGMEEALSELYHSMEMTEIRMFTATLQQSVHYGTSLYEHLIELSQDIRELQLLITEEKVGSLSAKMSVPLIIFIMFPITILIVAPGILRIVKNGMF
;
A
#
# COMPACT_ATOMS: atom_id res chain seq x y z
N MET A 1 -46.98 6.24 1.17
CA MET A 1 -45.68 5.57 0.97
C MET A 1 -44.93 6.07 -0.27
N ASN A 2 -45.52 6.14 -1.46
CA ASN A 2 -44.82 6.57 -2.70
C ASN A 2 -44.25 8.00 -2.68
N LEU A 3 -44.89 8.93 -1.96
CA LEU A 3 -44.44 10.32 -1.85
C LEU A 3 -43.09 10.45 -1.11
N VAL A 4 -42.85 9.62 -0.09
CA VAL A 4 -41.60 9.63 0.70
C VAL A 4 -40.43 9.14 -0.14
N TYR A 5 -40.65 8.15 -1.01
CA TYR A 5 -39.64 7.64 -1.94
C TYR A 5 -39.28 8.67 -3.04
N LEU A 6 -40.27 9.43 -3.54
CA LEU A 6 -40.01 10.51 -4.49
C LEU A 6 -39.21 11.66 -3.88
N ILE A 7 -39.47 12.00 -2.61
CA ILE A 7 -38.70 13.01 -1.88
C ILE A 7 -37.25 12.53 -1.65
N LEU A 8 -37.05 11.25 -1.34
CA LEU A 8 -35.72 10.65 -1.19
C LEU A 8 -34.93 10.60 -2.51
N LEU A 9 -35.58 10.28 -3.63
CA LEU A 9 -34.96 10.34 -4.97
C LEU A 9 -34.60 11.77 -5.38
N ALA A 10 -35.50 12.72 -5.10
CA ALA A 10 -35.25 14.13 -5.40
C ALA A 10 -34.08 14.70 -4.59
N LEU A 11 -33.95 14.31 -3.32
CA LEU A 11 -32.80 14.69 -2.48
C LEU A 11 -31.48 14.04 -2.98
N GLY A 12 -31.53 12.80 -3.48
CA GLY A 12 -30.39 12.14 -4.11
C GLY A 12 -29.92 12.87 -5.37
N ILE A 13 -30.84 13.27 -6.24
CA ILE A 13 -30.53 14.03 -7.47
C ILE A 13 -30.04 15.44 -7.13
N TYR A 14 -30.65 16.08 -6.13
CA TYR A 14 -30.30 17.43 -5.68
C TYR A 14 -28.88 17.50 -5.11
N THR A 15 -28.46 16.48 -4.34
CA THR A 15 -27.10 16.41 -3.79
C THR A 15 -26.05 16.12 -4.86
N ILE A 16 -26.37 15.31 -5.88
CA ILE A 16 -25.52 15.09 -7.06
C ILE A 16 -25.32 16.41 -7.83
N ALA A 17 -26.39 17.18 -8.06
CA ALA A 17 -26.34 18.45 -8.79
C ALA A 17 -25.51 19.52 -8.06
N ILE A 18 -25.64 19.65 -6.75
CA ILE A 18 -24.84 20.58 -5.93
C ILE A 18 -23.35 20.20 -5.93
N SER A 19 -23.02 18.91 -5.98
CA SER A 19 -21.64 18.43 -5.97
C SER A 19 -20.89 18.76 -7.27
N VAL A 20 -21.57 18.68 -8.42
CA VAL A 20 -21.00 19.08 -9.73
C VAL A 20 -20.66 20.57 -9.77
N LEU A 21 -21.51 21.40 -9.15
CA LEU A 21 -21.30 22.86 -9.07
C LEU A 21 -20.17 23.25 -8.11
N GLN A 22 -19.93 22.50 -7.03
CA GLN A 22 -18.82 22.73 -6.10
C GLN A 22 -17.46 22.28 -6.67
N GLN A 23 -17.40 21.18 -7.43
CA GLN A 23 -16.16 20.75 -8.06
C GLN A 23 -15.59 21.77 -9.05
N GLN A 24 -16.44 22.52 -9.76
CA GLN A 24 -15.99 23.59 -10.64
C GLN A 24 -15.38 24.79 -9.89
N LYS A 25 -15.88 25.12 -8.70
CA LYS A 25 -15.32 26.22 -7.87
C LYS A 25 -13.95 25.89 -7.30
N VAL A 26 -13.73 24.64 -6.87
CA VAL A 26 -12.44 24.19 -6.33
C VAL A 26 -11.36 24.11 -7.42
N LEU A 27 -11.73 23.70 -8.65
CA LEU A 27 -10.83 23.74 -9.81
C LEU A 27 -10.48 25.16 -10.25
N ARG A 28 -11.43 26.11 -10.15
CA ARG A 28 -11.18 27.54 -10.44
C ARG A 28 -10.29 28.21 -9.38
N GLN A 29 -10.45 27.87 -8.10
CA GLN A 29 -9.61 28.44 -7.03
C GLN A 29 -8.16 27.93 -7.07
N LYS A 30 -7.93 26.67 -7.47
CA LYS A 30 -6.57 26.14 -7.66
C LYS A 30 -5.74 26.89 -8.72
N LYS A 31 -6.37 27.44 -9.76
CA LYS A 31 -5.69 28.25 -10.80
C LYS A 31 -5.26 29.65 -10.33
N ILE A 32 -5.85 30.15 -9.24
CA ILE A 32 -5.59 31.52 -8.75
C ILE A 32 -4.59 31.51 -7.58
N LEU A 33 -4.44 30.39 -6.88
CA LEU A 33 -3.51 30.22 -5.75
C LEU A 33 -2.08 29.79 -6.17
N GLU A 34 -1.87 29.50 -7.45
CA GLU A 34 -0.59 29.03 -8.00
C GLU A 34 0.56 30.08 -8.03
N PRO A 35 0.34 31.42 -7.98
CA PRO A 35 1.47 32.35 -7.88
C PRO A 35 1.78 32.84 -6.44
N LEU A 36 1.01 32.46 -5.40
CA LEU A 36 1.18 33.01 -4.04
C LEU A 36 1.72 32.01 -3.00
N ASN A 37 1.86 30.72 -3.33
CA ASN A 37 2.34 29.72 -2.37
C ASN A 37 3.88 29.55 -2.34
N HIS A 38 4.62 30.50 -2.91
CA HIS A 38 6.09 30.49 -2.87
C HIS A 38 6.67 30.88 -1.49
N GLN A 39 5.86 31.28 -0.49
CA GLN A 39 6.40 31.92 0.73
C GLN A 39 5.68 31.68 2.08
N SER A 40 4.86 30.65 2.24
CA SER A 40 4.33 30.28 3.58
C SER A 40 4.47 28.77 3.76
N GLY A 41 5.52 28.24 4.39
CA GLY A 41 6.02 28.54 5.73
C GLY A 41 6.21 27.18 6.42
N LYS A 42 7.35 26.51 6.19
CA LYS A 42 8.40 26.31 7.22
C LYS A 42 7.88 25.56 8.47
N LYS A 43 8.19 24.25 8.56
CA LYS A 43 7.93 23.27 9.67
C LYS A 43 6.79 22.26 9.51
N VAL A 44 6.71 21.55 8.38
CA VAL A 44 6.25 20.14 8.40
C VAL A 44 7.13 19.37 7.42
N VAL A 45 8.27 18.93 7.96
CA VAL A 45 9.19 17.87 7.50
C VAL A 45 9.26 17.62 5.98
N ALA A 46 10.37 18.09 5.39
CA ALA A 46 10.95 17.59 4.15
C ALA A 46 11.26 16.08 4.30
N THR A 47 10.28 15.25 3.98
CA THR A 47 10.46 13.81 3.78
C THR A 47 10.16 13.54 2.32
N ILE A 48 11.11 12.92 1.62
CA ILE A 48 10.91 12.35 0.29
C ILE A 48 9.86 11.25 0.45
N ASP A 49 8.60 11.63 0.28
CA ASP A 49 7.42 10.83 0.56
C ASP A 49 7.28 9.74 -0.52
N TYR A 50 8.06 8.66 -0.39
CA TYR A 50 8.12 7.55 -1.36
C TYR A 50 6.76 6.89 -1.58
N HIS A 51 5.86 6.97 -0.59
CA HIS A 51 4.45 6.63 -0.72
C HIS A 51 3.79 7.39 -1.89
N THR A 52 4.08 8.69 -2.05
CA THR A 52 3.51 9.51 -3.12
C THR A 52 4.06 9.16 -4.50
N LEU A 53 5.33 8.73 -4.59
CA LEU A 53 5.93 8.28 -5.85
C LEU A 53 5.32 6.95 -6.34
N ILE A 54 5.10 6.00 -5.42
CA ILE A 54 4.43 4.72 -5.69
C ILE A 54 2.98 4.94 -6.12
N ILE A 55 2.27 5.86 -5.46
CA ILE A 55 0.88 6.22 -5.77
C ILE A 55 0.76 6.90 -7.14
N LYS A 56 1.70 7.78 -7.50
CA LYS A 56 1.68 8.53 -8.77
C LYS A 56 1.95 7.64 -9.98
N ASN A 57 2.63 6.51 -9.78
CA ASN A 57 3.09 5.67 -10.88
C ASN A 57 2.04 4.69 -11.44
N SER A 58 1.08 4.25 -10.62
CA SER A 58 -0.02 3.36 -11.04
C SER A 58 -1.34 4.13 -11.16
N ARG A 59 -1.95 4.11 -12.36
CA ARG A 59 -3.26 4.74 -12.63
C ARG A 59 -4.32 4.29 -11.62
N TRP A 60 -4.32 3.00 -11.24
CA TRP A 60 -5.27 2.41 -10.29
C TRP A 60 -5.02 2.80 -8.82
N LEU A 61 -3.76 2.89 -8.39
CA LEU A 61 -3.45 3.32 -7.03
C LEU A 61 -3.71 4.82 -6.86
N SER A 62 -3.48 5.62 -7.91
CA SER A 62 -3.86 7.04 -7.94
C SER A 62 -5.39 7.23 -7.93
N LEU A 63 -6.17 6.28 -8.45
CA LEU A 63 -7.62 6.29 -8.34
C LEU A 63 -8.07 5.95 -6.92
N LEU A 64 -7.44 4.96 -6.28
CA LEU A 64 -7.70 4.60 -4.88
C LEU A 64 -7.23 5.68 -3.87
N ASP A 65 -6.10 6.34 -4.09
CA ASP A 65 -5.65 7.47 -3.25
C ASP A 65 -6.49 8.74 -3.50
N ARG A 66 -6.94 8.98 -4.75
CA ARG A 66 -7.95 10.02 -5.03
C ARG A 66 -9.29 9.71 -4.34
N LEU A 67 -9.65 8.44 -4.19
CA LEU A 67 -10.83 8.01 -3.43
C LEU A 67 -10.66 8.19 -1.92
N ASP A 68 -9.45 8.05 -1.39
CA ASP A 68 -9.19 8.17 0.06
C ASP A 68 -8.99 9.62 0.52
N LYS A 69 -8.27 10.45 -0.26
CA LYS A 69 -8.02 11.86 0.05
C LYS A 69 -9.17 12.80 -0.27
N GLN A 70 -10.13 12.40 -1.11
CA GLN A 70 -11.34 13.17 -1.34
C GLN A 70 -12.47 12.66 -0.43
N LEU A 71 -12.58 13.24 0.77
CA LEU A 71 -13.77 13.20 1.62
C LEU A 71 -15.11 13.26 0.84
N PRO A 72 -15.28 14.06 -0.23
CA PRO A 72 -16.54 14.06 -1.00
C PRO A 72 -16.75 12.82 -1.89
N LEU A 73 -15.71 12.09 -2.31
CA LEU A 73 -15.83 10.92 -3.19
C LEU A 73 -16.30 9.66 -2.43
N LYS A 74 -15.84 9.47 -1.18
CA LYS A 74 -16.42 8.46 -0.27
C LYS A 74 -17.91 8.69 -0.05
N LEU A 75 -18.31 9.96 0.07
CA LEU A 75 -19.69 10.39 0.23
C LEU A 75 -20.51 10.18 -1.07
N GLN A 76 -19.89 10.35 -2.25
CA GLN A 76 -20.50 10.08 -3.56
C GLN A 76 -20.74 8.58 -3.80
N ILE A 77 -19.79 7.71 -3.46
CA ILE A 77 -19.97 6.25 -3.58
C ILE A 77 -21.03 5.77 -2.58
N PHE A 78 -21.04 6.34 -1.36
CA PHE A 78 -22.06 6.03 -0.38
C PHE A 78 -23.47 6.42 -0.85
N CYS A 79 -23.66 7.64 -1.38
CA CYS A 79 -24.95 8.08 -1.94
C CYS A 79 -25.35 7.28 -3.19
N GLY A 80 -24.39 6.89 -4.04
CA GLY A 80 -24.65 6.05 -5.22
C GLY A 80 -25.09 4.63 -4.85
N VAL A 81 -24.40 4.00 -3.90
CA VAL A 81 -24.73 2.65 -3.41
C VAL A 81 -26.06 2.67 -2.63
N ALA A 82 -26.29 3.68 -1.79
CA ALA A 82 -27.57 3.87 -1.11
C ALA A 82 -28.72 4.09 -2.11
N GLY A 83 -28.50 4.87 -3.17
CA GLY A 83 -29.47 5.08 -4.24
C GLY A 83 -29.82 3.81 -5.02
N VAL A 84 -28.82 2.98 -5.34
CA VAL A 84 -29.02 1.69 -6.03
C VAL A 84 -29.76 0.69 -5.14
N ILE A 85 -29.43 0.61 -3.85
CA ILE A 85 -30.13 -0.24 -2.87
C ILE A 85 -31.60 0.16 -2.75
N VAL A 86 -31.89 1.46 -2.71
CA VAL A 86 -33.27 1.99 -2.67
C VAL A 86 -34.00 1.71 -4.00
N LEU A 87 -33.32 1.81 -5.14
CA LEU A 87 -33.90 1.53 -6.47
C LEU A 87 -34.22 0.04 -6.66
N ILE A 88 -33.36 -0.86 -6.16
CA ILE A 88 -33.58 -2.32 -6.18
C ILE A 88 -34.75 -2.73 -5.27
N ASN A 89 -34.91 -2.05 -4.12
CA ASN A 89 -36.07 -2.26 -3.24
C ASN A 89 -37.37 -1.76 -3.90
N LEU A 90 -37.32 -0.64 -4.63
CA LEU A 90 -38.45 -0.09 -5.38
C LEU A 90 -38.86 -0.97 -6.59
N LEU A 91 -37.91 -1.66 -7.21
CA LEU A 91 -38.13 -2.64 -8.30
C LEU A 91 -38.68 -3.99 -7.80
N GLY A 92 -38.86 -4.18 -6.49
CA GLY A 92 -39.58 -5.33 -5.92
C GLY A 92 -38.83 -6.67 -5.90
N LEU A 93 -37.51 -6.67 -6.18
CA LEU A 93 -36.68 -7.89 -6.19
C LEU A 93 -36.30 -8.41 -4.78
N LEU A 94 -36.46 -7.58 -3.75
CA LEU A 94 -36.17 -7.90 -2.34
C LEU A 94 -37.25 -7.27 -1.43
N SER A 95 -38.20 -8.07 -0.96
CA SER A 95 -39.23 -7.66 0.00
C SER A 95 -38.66 -7.54 1.42
N LEU A 96 -37.81 -6.53 1.64
CA LEU A 96 -37.21 -6.26 2.96
C LEU A 96 -38.12 -5.34 3.79
N SER A 97 -38.29 -5.66 5.07
CA SER A 97 -39.01 -4.81 6.02
C SER A 97 -38.28 -3.46 6.23
N MET A 98 -39.00 -2.42 6.65
CA MET A 98 -38.44 -1.08 6.91
C MET A 98 -37.25 -1.12 7.89
N GLN A 99 -37.26 -2.06 8.84
CA GLN A 99 -36.16 -2.27 9.79
C GLN A 99 -34.96 -2.97 9.13
N GLY A 100 -35.18 -3.93 8.23
CA GLY A 100 -34.12 -4.60 7.46
C GLY A 100 -33.40 -3.67 6.48
N LEU A 101 -34.12 -2.74 5.87
CA LEU A 101 -33.55 -1.74 4.96
C LEU A 101 -32.63 -0.75 5.72
N GLY A 102 -33.04 -0.30 6.91
CA GLY A 102 -32.22 0.55 7.77
C GLY A 102 -30.91 -0.14 8.21
N MET A 103 -30.97 -1.42 8.56
CA MET A 103 -29.79 -2.20 8.96
C MET A 103 -28.83 -2.42 7.78
N LEU A 104 -29.34 -2.70 6.58
CA LEU A 104 -28.53 -2.87 5.37
C LEU A 104 -27.83 -1.57 4.95
N LEU A 105 -28.51 -0.43 5.03
CA LEU A 105 -27.92 0.89 4.71
C LEU A 105 -26.81 1.27 5.69
N MET A 106 -27.03 1.04 6.99
CA MET A 106 -25.99 1.26 8.00
C MET A 106 -24.79 0.36 7.80
N LEU A 107 -25.00 -0.93 7.47
CA LEU A 107 -23.93 -1.87 7.20
C LEU A 107 -23.16 -1.48 5.93
N GLY A 108 -23.86 -1.06 4.88
CA GLY A 108 -23.25 -0.53 3.65
C GLY A 108 -22.42 0.73 3.88
N MET A 109 -22.84 1.61 4.80
CA MET A 109 -22.09 2.81 5.19
C MET A 109 -20.74 2.47 5.81
N VAL A 110 -20.76 1.55 6.78
CA VAL A 110 -19.53 1.09 7.44
C VAL A 110 -18.62 0.42 6.42
N LEU A 111 -19.18 -0.42 5.54
CA LEU A 111 -18.40 -1.12 4.52
C LEU A 111 -17.72 -0.13 3.56
N VAL A 112 -18.44 0.85 3.01
CA VAL A 112 -17.89 1.82 2.05
C VAL A 112 -16.79 2.71 2.66
N ILE A 113 -16.89 3.05 3.94
CA ILE A 113 -15.89 3.89 4.61
C ILE A 113 -14.64 3.08 4.96
N VAL A 114 -14.82 1.85 5.44
CA VAL A 114 -13.73 1.03 6.00
C VAL A 114 -12.99 0.23 4.91
N LEU A 115 -13.70 -0.27 3.90
CA LEU A 115 -13.14 -1.09 2.82
C LEU A 115 -11.95 -0.43 2.08
N PRO A 116 -11.99 0.85 1.65
CA PRO A 116 -10.85 1.45 0.95
C PRO A 116 -9.62 1.54 1.85
N GLY A 117 -9.79 1.88 3.13
CA GLY A 117 -8.69 1.97 4.09
C GLY A 117 -8.01 0.61 4.34
N ILE A 118 -8.77 -0.48 4.32
CA ILE A 118 -8.24 -1.84 4.47
C ILE A 118 -7.53 -2.30 3.19
N LEU A 119 -8.02 -1.95 2.00
CA LEU A 119 -7.46 -2.42 0.72
C LEU A 119 -6.21 -1.63 0.26
N LEU A 120 -6.07 -0.37 0.69
CA LEU A 120 -4.93 0.48 0.34
C LEU A 120 -3.61 -0.03 0.92
N LYS A 121 -3.59 -0.31 2.22
CA LYS A 121 -2.38 -0.74 2.96
C LYS A 121 -1.70 -1.98 2.34
N PRO A 122 -2.39 -3.11 2.09
CA PRO A 122 -1.76 -4.29 1.48
C PRO A 122 -1.33 -4.03 0.03
N SER A 123 -2.07 -3.20 -0.71
CA SER A 123 -1.71 -2.85 -2.09
C SER A 123 -0.40 -2.06 -2.16
N ILE A 124 -0.22 -1.08 -1.27
CA ILE A 124 1.03 -0.33 -1.16
C ILE A 124 2.16 -1.25 -0.71
N LYS A 125 1.95 -2.05 0.34
CA LYS A 125 2.95 -3.00 0.83
C LYS A 125 3.39 -3.99 -0.25
N GLY A 126 2.47 -4.44 -1.10
CA GLY A 126 2.79 -5.30 -2.25
C GLY A 126 3.69 -4.61 -3.27
N ARG A 127 3.46 -3.32 -3.56
CA ARG A 127 4.32 -2.54 -4.47
C ARG A 127 5.70 -2.25 -3.88
N VAL A 128 5.76 -1.89 -2.60
CA VAL A 128 7.04 -1.71 -1.89
C VAL A 128 7.86 -2.99 -1.91
N LYS A 129 7.21 -4.15 -1.71
CA LYS A 129 7.89 -5.44 -1.80
C LYS A 129 8.50 -5.67 -3.20
N LEU A 130 7.73 -5.43 -4.27
CA LEU A 130 8.25 -5.54 -5.65
C LEU A 130 9.44 -4.60 -5.91
N MET A 131 9.43 -3.40 -5.33
CA MET A 131 10.57 -2.49 -5.41
C MET A 131 11.81 -3.03 -4.70
N MET A 132 11.65 -3.65 -3.52
CA MET A 132 12.78 -4.24 -2.80
C MET A 132 13.32 -5.48 -3.51
N ASP A 133 12.43 -6.31 -4.07
CA ASP A 133 12.82 -7.49 -4.85
C ASP A 133 13.65 -7.08 -6.09
N ALA A 134 13.38 -5.90 -6.66
CA ALA A 134 14.13 -5.34 -7.79
C ALA A 134 15.39 -4.57 -7.39
N LEU A 135 15.57 -4.19 -6.12
CA LEU A 135 16.68 -3.35 -5.67
C LEU A 135 18.08 -3.93 -5.94
N PRO A 136 18.37 -5.22 -5.68
CA PRO A 136 19.70 -5.80 -5.97
C PRO A 136 20.13 -5.59 -7.43
N TYR A 137 19.19 -5.77 -8.37
CA TYR A 137 19.46 -5.56 -9.80
C TYR A 137 19.80 -4.11 -10.12
N LEU A 138 19.21 -3.16 -9.40
CA LEU A 138 19.56 -1.75 -9.54
C LEU A 138 20.99 -1.50 -9.04
N VAL A 139 21.32 -2.04 -7.86
CA VAL A 139 22.65 -1.90 -7.26
C VAL A 139 23.72 -2.51 -8.16
N ASP A 140 23.47 -3.70 -8.72
CA ASP A 140 24.36 -4.35 -9.69
C ASP A 140 24.61 -3.48 -10.92
N LEU A 141 23.55 -2.86 -11.47
CA LEU A 141 23.67 -2.01 -12.65
C LEU A 141 24.47 -0.74 -12.35
N VAL A 142 24.26 -0.13 -11.18
CA VAL A 142 25.07 1.01 -10.71
C VAL A 142 26.53 0.58 -10.54
N ALA A 143 26.79 -0.60 -9.96
CA ALA A 143 28.13 -1.12 -9.76
C ALA A 143 28.88 -1.28 -11.09
N VAL A 144 28.24 -1.89 -12.09
CA VAL A 144 28.82 -2.07 -13.44
C VAL A 144 29.09 -0.71 -14.12
N CYS A 145 28.17 0.25 -13.99
CA CYS A 145 28.40 1.60 -14.50
C CYS A 145 29.63 2.26 -13.85
N VAL A 146 29.77 2.15 -12.53
CA VAL A 146 30.92 2.67 -11.80
C VAL A 146 32.22 1.95 -12.20
N GLN A 147 32.18 0.63 -12.35
CA GLN A 147 33.33 -0.18 -12.79
C GLN A 147 33.82 0.24 -14.19
N SER A 148 32.90 0.69 -15.05
CA SER A 148 33.23 1.21 -16.38
C SER A 148 33.84 2.63 -16.37
N GLY A 149 33.99 3.25 -15.21
CA GLY A 149 34.56 4.60 -15.04
C GLY A 149 33.54 5.73 -15.01
N MET A 150 32.24 5.44 -14.90
CA MET A 150 31.23 6.49 -14.72
C MET A 150 31.28 7.05 -13.29
N THR A 151 31.06 8.37 -13.15
CA THR A 151 30.81 8.97 -11.84
C THR A 151 29.51 8.43 -11.24
N VAL A 152 29.40 8.41 -9.91
CA VAL A 152 28.20 7.91 -9.20
C VAL A 152 26.93 8.64 -9.65
N GLU A 153 27.01 9.96 -9.81
CA GLU A 153 25.91 10.80 -10.30
C GLU A 153 25.47 10.39 -11.71
N SER A 154 26.43 10.17 -12.61
CA SER A 154 26.16 9.75 -13.99
C SER A 154 25.61 8.32 -14.05
N ALA A 155 26.13 7.42 -13.22
CA ALA A 155 25.64 6.05 -13.10
C ALA A 155 24.19 6.03 -12.62
N LEU A 156 23.86 6.76 -11.55
CA LEU A 156 22.48 6.87 -11.06
C LEU A 156 21.53 7.47 -12.09
N LYS A 157 21.98 8.48 -12.84
CA LYS A 157 21.19 9.08 -13.93
C LYS A 157 20.90 8.05 -15.03
N PHE A 158 21.93 7.36 -15.52
CA PHE A 158 21.80 6.32 -16.54
C PHE A 158 20.86 5.20 -16.10
N VAL A 159 21.03 4.73 -14.86
CA VAL A 159 20.18 3.68 -14.27
C VAL A 159 18.74 4.16 -14.11
N SER A 160 18.51 5.42 -13.69
CA SER A 160 17.15 5.97 -13.57
C SER A 160 16.38 6.02 -14.90
N GLU A 161 17.08 6.15 -16.03
CA GLU A 161 16.48 6.14 -17.37
C GLU A 161 16.26 4.72 -17.88
N ARG A 162 17.24 3.82 -17.68
CA ARG A 162 17.20 2.47 -18.26
C ARG A 162 16.39 1.47 -17.42
N PHE A 163 16.34 1.65 -16.10
CA PHE A 163 15.68 0.74 -15.16
C PHE A 163 14.14 0.82 -15.15
N GLN A 164 13.56 1.79 -15.86
CA GLN A 164 12.09 1.99 -15.93
C GLN A 164 11.32 0.76 -16.43
N HIS A 165 11.97 -0.12 -17.20
CA HIS A 165 11.38 -1.35 -17.71
C HIS A 165 11.23 -2.44 -16.64
N LEU A 166 12.12 -2.45 -15.62
CA LEU A 166 12.09 -3.45 -14.55
C LEU A 166 11.19 -3.01 -13.40
N ASP A 167 11.48 -1.85 -12.82
CA ASP A 167 10.57 -1.21 -11.86
C ASP A 167 10.59 0.32 -12.02
N LYS A 168 9.41 0.85 -12.38
CA LYS A 168 9.26 2.28 -12.62
C LYS A 168 9.22 3.11 -11.32
N ASN A 169 8.86 2.54 -10.18
CA ASN A 169 8.87 3.28 -8.92
C ASN A 169 10.31 3.55 -8.48
N LEU A 170 11.16 2.52 -8.54
CA LEU A 170 12.56 2.61 -8.16
C LEU A 170 13.34 3.50 -9.12
N ALA A 171 13.07 3.40 -10.43
CA ALA A 171 13.63 4.32 -11.42
C ALA A 171 13.23 5.78 -11.14
N SER A 172 11.95 6.03 -10.79
CA SER A 172 11.50 7.38 -10.44
C SER A 172 12.16 7.91 -9.17
N LEU A 173 12.43 7.02 -8.21
CA LEU A 173 13.10 7.38 -6.97
C LEU A 173 14.54 7.80 -7.24
N MET A 174 15.27 7.04 -8.05
CA MET A 174 16.63 7.41 -8.47
C MET A 174 16.62 8.73 -9.27
N ALA A 175 15.63 8.97 -10.13
CA ALA A 175 15.52 10.23 -10.86
C ALA A 175 15.30 11.44 -9.93
N VAL A 176 14.51 11.26 -8.86
CA VAL A 176 14.34 12.29 -7.82
C VAL A 176 15.65 12.52 -7.07
N LEU A 177 16.37 11.46 -6.70
CA LEU A 177 17.68 11.54 -6.06
C LEU A 177 18.68 12.32 -6.93
N VAL A 178 18.78 12.00 -8.22
CA VAL A 178 19.68 12.70 -9.17
C VAL A 178 19.32 14.18 -9.26
N LYS A 179 18.04 14.51 -9.44
CA LYS A 179 17.59 15.92 -9.49
C LYS A 179 17.89 16.67 -8.19
N ARG A 180 17.82 15.99 -7.03
CA ARG A 180 18.15 16.59 -5.74
C ARG A 180 19.65 16.80 -5.61
N ALA A 181 20.46 15.82 -6.02
CA ALA A 181 21.91 15.90 -6.04
C ALA A 181 22.41 17.07 -6.90
N GLU A 182 21.73 17.36 -8.02
CA GLU A 182 22.03 18.53 -8.87
C GLU A 182 21.82 19.89 -8.15
N VAL A 183 21.00 19.95 -7.09
CA VAL A 183 20.65 21.20 -6.37
C VAL A 183 21.40 21.34 -5.04
N SER A 184 21.43 20.28 -4.23
CA SER A 184 22.00 20.31 -2.86
C SER A 184 23.33 19.55 -2.73
N GLY A 185 23.80 18.90 -3.81
CA GLY A 185 24.94 18.00 -3.77
C GLY A 185 24.55 16.56 -3.41
N MET A 186 25.38 15.60 -3.84
CA MET A 186 25.11 14.16 -3.71
C MET A 186 24.99 13.71 -2.24
N GLU A 187 25.85 14.21 -1.36
CA GLU A 187 25.88 13.81 0.05
C GLU A 187 24.58 14.21 0.79
N GLU A 188 24.14 15.46 0.63
CA GLU A 188 22.90 15.93 1.26
C GLU A 188 21.68 15.22 0.68
N ALA A 189 21.68 14.95 -0.64
CA ALA A 189 20.60 14.22 -1.30
C ALA A 189 20.49 12.75 -0.84
N LEU A 190 21.62 12.07 -0.63
CA LEU A 190 21.66 10.70 -0.08
C LEU A 190 21.21 10.67 1.38
N SER A 191 21.61 11.65 2.19
CA SER A 191 21.20 11.78 3.59
C SER A 191 19.68 12.03 3.71
N GLU A 192 19.14 12.92 2.89
CA GLU A 192 17.69 13.16 2.85
C GLU A 192 16.92 11.89 2.43
N LEU A 193 17.45 11.13 1.47
CA LEU A 193 16.88 9.85 1.05
C LEU A 193 16.96 8.79 2.16
N TYR A 194 18.08 8.71 2.89
CA TYR A 194 18.25 7.79 4.02
C TYR A 194 17.20 8.04 5.11
N HIS A 195 16.99 9.30 5.48
CA HIS A 195 16.02 9.67 6.52
C HIS A 195 14.56 9.54 6.07
N SER A 196 14.30 9.62 4.77
CA SER A 196 12.94 9.53 4.23
C SER A 196 12.47 8.10 4.00
N MET A 197 13.37 7.12 4.03
CA MET A 197 13.06 5.73 3.67
C MET A 197 12.91 4.83 4.91
N GLU A 198 11.80 4.10 4.97
CA GLU A 198 11.55 3.13 6.04
C GLU A 198 12.20 1.75 5.78
N MET A 199 12.56 1.47 4.52
CA MET A 199 13.13 0.19 4.10
C MET A 199 14.62 0.11 4.41
N THR A 200 15.05 -0.99 5.05
CA THR A 200 16.45 -1.20 5.45
C THR A 200 17.37 -1.32 4.24
N GLU A 201 16.92 -1.98 3.19
CA GLU A 201 17.69 -2.24 1.98
C GLU A 201 18.08 -0.94 1.24
N ILE A 202 17.15 0.02 1.16
CA ILE A 202 17.46 1.35 0.59
C ILE A 202 18.41 2.12 1.51
N ARG A 203 18.22 2.06 2.83
CA ARG A 203 19.13 2.72 3.78
C ARG A 203 20.55 2.18 3.71
N MET A 204 20.72 0.86 3.56
CA MET A 204 22.03 0.25 3.35
C MET A 204 22.65 0.77 2.06
N PHE A 205 21.89 0.80 0.96
CA PHE A 205 22.36 1.36 -0.31
C PHE A 205 22.80 2.82 -0.22
N THR A 206 22.00 3.70 0.39
CA THR A 206 22.36 5.11 0.50
C THR A 206 23.53 5.33 1.44
N ALA A 207 23.64 4.55 2.53
CA ALA A 207 24.79 4.60 3.44
C ALA A 207 26.09 4.17 2.76
N THR A 208 26.06 3.07 2.00
CA THR A 208 27.23 2.59 1.24
C THR A 208 27.66 3.60 0.18
N LEU A 209 26.71 4.20 -0.55
CA LEU A 209 27.01 5.27 -1.51
C LEU A 209 27.59 6.51 -0.83
N GLN A 210 27.03 6.94 0.31
CA GLN A 210 27.52 8.11 1.03
C GLN A 210 28.95 7.90 1.52
N GLN A 211 29.24 6.72 2.07
CA GLN A 211 30.59 6.36 2.52
C GLN A 211 31.58 6.36 1.36
N SER A 212 31.20 5.84 0.20
CA SER A 212 32.07 5.84 -0.96
C SER A 212 32.33 7.24 -1.54
N VAL A 213 31.31 8.09 -1.62
CA VAL A 213 31.47 9.50 -2.07
C VAL A 213 32.44 10.25 -1.16
N HIS A 214 32.42 9.99 0.14
CA HIS A 214 33.25 10.70 1.12
C HIS A 214 34.68 10.16 1.26
N TYR A 215 34.88 8.84 1.13
CA TYR A 215 36.18 8.19 1.39
C TYR A 215 36.89 7.65 0.14
N GLY A 216 36.24 7.67 -1.04
CA GLY A 216 36.85 7.28 -2.31
C GLY A 216 37.32 5.83 -2.40
N THR A 217 36.80 4.94 -1.55
CA THR A 217 37.13 3.50 -1.52
C THR A 217 36.59 2.78 -2.77
N SER A 218 36.91 1.49 -2.92
CA SER A 218 36.41 0.63 -4.02
C SER A 218 34.89 0.50 -3.98
N LEU A 219 34.20 1.50 -4.52
CA LEU A 219 32.74 1.58 -4.59
C LEU A 219 32.11 0.33 -5.23
N TYR A 220 32.78 -0.19 -6.26
CA TYR A 220 32.33 -1.36 -6.98
C TYR A 220 32.21 -2.59 -6.07
N GLU A 221 33.25 -2.90 -5.28
CA GLU A 221 33.28 -4.08 -4.41
C GLU A 221 32.16 -4.00 -3.36
N HIS A 222 32.02 -2.83 -2.72
CA HIS A 222 30.98 -2.61 -1.71
C HIS A 222 29.56 -2.69 -2.28
N LEU A 223 29.33 -2.26 -3.53
CA LEU A 223 28.01 -2.39 -4.15
C LEU A 223 27.68 -3.83 -4.53
N ILE A 224 28.67 -4.61 -4.99
CA ILE A 224 28.48 -6.02 -5.29
C ILE A 224 28.22 -6.82 -4.01
N GLU A 225 28.99 -6.57 -2.95
CA GLU A 225 28.77 -7.17 -1.63
C GLU A 225 27.38 -6.80 -1.10
N LEU A 226 26.99 -5.52 -1.16
CA LEU A 226 25.65 -5.08 -0.77
C LEU A 226 24.53 -5.77 -1.55
N SER A 227 24.70 -5.96 -2.87
CA SER A 227 23.71 -6.68 -3.68
C SER A 227 23.57 -8.13 -3.25
N GLN A 228 24.67 -8.78 -2.89
CA GLN A 228 24.67 -10.13 -2.32
C GLN A 228 23.98 -10.16 -0.95
N ASP A 229 24.29 -9.22 -0.06
CA ASP A 229 23.65 -9.09 1.25
C ASP A 229 22.13 -8.92 1.13
N ILE A 230 21.66 -8.07 0.22
CA ILE A 230 20.22 -7.88 0.00
C ILE A 230 19.58 -9.18 -0.51
N ARG A 231 20.24 -9.92 -1.41
CA ARG A 231 19.73 -11.22 -1.91
C ARG A 231 19.70 -12.27 -0.78
N GLU A 232 20.70 -12.29 0.09
CA GLU A 232 20.74 -13.18 1.26
C GLU A 232 19.63 -12.83 2.25
N LEU A 233 19.42 -11.55 2.56
CA LEU A 233 18.30 -11.11 3.40
C LEU A 233 16.94 -11.54 2.83
N GLN A 234 16.75 -11.40 1.51
CA GLN A 234 15.53 -11.85 0.84
C GLN A 234 15.33 -13.37 0.95
N LEU A 235 16.42 -14.15 0.88
CA LEU A 235 16.42 -15.59 1.08
C LEU A 235 16.04 -15.94 2.53
N LEU A 236 16.68 -15.32 3.53
CA LEU A 236 16.37 -15.53 4.95
C LEU A 236 14.89 -15.23 5.27
N ILE A 237 14.37 -14.12 4.76
CA ILE A 237 12.95 -13.75 4.91
C ILE A 237 12.03 -14.79 4.26
N THR A 238 12.46 -15.39 3.16
CA THR A 238 11.71 -16.44 2.47
C THR A 238 11.77 -17.75 3.25
N GLU A 239 12.93 -18.12 3.76
CA GLU A 239 13.13 -19.30 4.61
C GLU A 239 12.34 -19.21 5.92
N GLU A 240 12.31 -18.06 6.58
CA GLU A 240 11.51 -17.84 7.79
C GLU A 240 10.00 -18.07 7.50
N LYS A 241 9.52 -17.61 6.34
CA LYS A 241 8.13 -17.83 5.91
C LYS A 241 7.84 -19.29 5.60
N VAL A 242 8.77 -19.99 4.97
CA VAL A 242 8.62 -21.44 4.68
C VAL A 242 8.71 -22.26 5.96
N GLY A 243 9.65 -21.95 6.85
CA GLY A 243 9.80 -22.63 8.14
C GLY A 243 8.58 -22.45 9.03
N SER A 244 8.06 -21.23 9.14
CA SER A 244 6.83 -20.96 9.89
C SER A 244 5.58 -21.59 9.28
N LEU A 245 5.56 -21.85 7.97
CA LEU A 245 4.49 -22.60 7.32
C LEU A 245 4.47 -24.06 7.78
N SER A 246 5.64 -24.69 7.91
CA SER A 246 5.76 -26.08 8.40
C SER A 246 5.15 -26.26 9.80
N ALA A 247 5.46 -25.33 10.72
CA ALA A 247 4.88 -25.35 12.06
C ALA A 247 3.34 -25.25 12.05
N LYS A 248 2.78 -24.40 11.18
CA LYS A 248 1.31 -24.21 11.05
C LYS A 248 0.59 -25.45 10.52
N MET A 249 1.26 -26.33 9.78
CA MET A 249 0.66 -27.56 9.27
C MET A 249 0.41 -28.61 10.37
N SER A 250 1.15 -28.54 11.48
CA SER A 250 0.96 -29.49 12.60
C SER A 250 -0.36 -29.27 13.36
N VAL A 251 -0.86 -28.03 13.40
CA VAL A 251 -2.07 -27.69 14.17
C VAL A 251 -3.32 -28.38 13.63
N PRO A 252 -3.66 -28.31 12.32
CA PRO A 252 -4.74 -29.10 11.76
C PRO A 252 -4.55 -30.60 12.00
N LEU A 253 -3.34 -31.13 11.83
CA LEU A 253 -3.05 -32.55 12.01
C LEU A 253 -3.36 -33.01 13.44
N ILE A 254 -2.92 -32.28 14.46
CA ILE A 254 -3.22 -32.60 15.86
C ILE A 254 -4.73 -32.55 16.10
N ILE A 255 -5.43 -31.55 15.57
CA ILE A 255 -6.89 -31.44 15.73
C ILE A 255 -7.61 -32.61 15.06
N PHE A 256 -7.25 -32.96 13.83
CA PHE A 256 -7.95 -34.02 13.07
C PHE A 256 -7.60 -35.43 13.53
N ILE A 257 -6.43 -35.66 14.12
CA ILE A 257 -6.00 -37.02 14.53
C ILE A 257 -6.18 -37.23 16.03
N MET A 258 -5.74 -36.29 16.85
CA MET A 258 -5.66 -36.46 18.31
C MET A 258 -7.06 -36.38 18.97
N PHE A 259 -7.94 -35.48 18.52
CA PHE A 259 -9.31 -35.39 19.05
C PHE A 259 -10.14 -36.66 18.78
N PRO A 260 -10.24 -37.19 17.53
CA PRO A 260 -11.02 -38.41 17.28
C PRO A 260 -10.47 -39.63 18.02
N ILE A 261 -9.14 -39.77 18.11
CA ILE A 261 -8.51 -40.84 18.89
C ILE A 261 -8.90 -40.76 20.36
N THR A 262 -8.86 -39.56 20.95
CA THR A 262 -9.25 -39.35 22.35
C THR A 262 -10.71 -39.71 22.59
N ILE A 263 -11.62 -39.29 21.69
CA ILE A 263 -13.04 -39.64 21.76
C ILE A 263 -13.23 -41.16 21.68
N LEU A 264 -12.52 -41.83 20.77
CA LEU A 264 -12.62 -43.27 20.56
C LEU A 264 -12.17 -44.07 21.80
N ILE A 265 -11.13 -43.61 22.49
CA ILE A 265 -10.61 -44.27 23.70
C ILE A 265 -11.52 -44.01 24.92
N VAL A 266 -12.04 -42.80 25.08
CA VAL A 266 -12.85 -42.40 26.24
C VAL A 266 -14.29 -42.94 26.16
N ALA A 267 -14.87 -43.02 24.96
CA ALA A 267 -16.24 -43.50 24.73
C ALA A 267 -16.58 -44.84 25.43
N PRO A 268 -15.79 -45.93 25.29
CA PRO A 268 -16.09 -47.19 25.98
C PRO A 268 -15.95 -47.08 27.50
N GLY A 269 -15.04 -46.22 28.01
CA GLY A 269 -14.88 -45.98 29.44
C GLY A 269 -16.12 -45.33 30.05
N ILE A 270 -16.66 -44.30 29.40
CA ILE A 270 -17.90 -43.64 29.84
C ILE A 270 -19.09 -44.60 29.75
N LEU A 271 -19.22 -45.35 28.66
CA LEU A 271 -20.30 -46.33 28.50
C LEU A 271 -20.29 -47.40 29.60
N ARG A 272 -19.11 -47.83 30.06
CA ARG A 272 -18.97 -48.78 31.16
C ARG A 272 -19.40 -48.19 32.50
N ILE A 273 -19.03 -46.93 32.78
CA ILE A 273 -19.39 -46.23 34.03
C ILE A 273 -20.90 -46.00 34.10
N VAL A 274 -21.51 -45.51 33.01
CA VAL A 274 -22.96 -45.27 32.96
C VAL A 274 -23.74 -46.57 33.12
N LYS A 275 -23.30 -47.65 32.49
CA LYS A 275 -23.95 -48.97 32.64
C LYS A 275 -23.84 -49.52 34.07
N ASN A 276 -22.72 -49.31 34.76
CA ASN A 276 -22.54 -49.80 36.13
C ASN A 276 -23.13 -48.88 37.21
N GLY A 277 -23.32 -47.59 36.94
CA GLY A 277 -23.91 -46.63 37.87
C GLY A 277 -25.44 -46.49 37.79
N MET A 278 -26.07 -47.21 36.87
CA MET A 278 -27.53 -47.21 36.65
C MET A 278 -28.17 -48.53 37.15
N PHE A 279 -27.70 -48.99 38.32
CA PHE A 279 -28.29 -50.01 39.18
C PHE A 279 -28.41 -49.46 40.60
#